data_AF-A0A8T4MLG1-F1
#
_entry.id   AF-A0A8T4MLG1-F1
#
_cell.length_a   1.000
_cell.length_b   1.000
_cell.length_c   1.000
_cell.angle_alpha   90.00
_cell.angle_beta   90.00
_cell.angle_gamma   90.00
#
_symmetry.space_group_name_H-M   'P 1'
#
loop_
_entity.id
_entity.type
_entity.pdbx_description
1 polymer ?
#
loop_
_entity_poly.entity_id
_entity_poly.type
_entity_poly.pdbx_seq_one_letter_code
_entity_poly.pdbx_strand_id
1 'polypeptide(L)'
;MDLTSIGLIIIAIAWIIQLFYVFKNKKEIQPLFVIFYMLGVIVLMTGIYLASKTISYYELLTVIASALVLGKLYWLKKSKKR
;
A
#
# COMPACT_ATOMS: atom_id res chain seq x y z
N MET A 1 -7.45 14.51 14.80
CA MET A 1 -7.48 13.77 13.51
C MET A 1 -7.71 12.30 13.84
N ASP A 2 -8.65 11.64 13.17
CA ASP A 2 -8.95 10.22 13.42
C ASP A 2 -7.98 9.31 12.65
N LEU A 3 -7.86 8.03 13.09
CA LEU A 3 -6.97 7.07 12.44
C LEU A 3 -7.32 6.85 10.96
N THR A 4 -8.61 6.93 10.62
CA THR A 4 -9.09 6.83 9.24
C THR A 4 -8.45 7.90 8.36
N SER A 5 -8.48 9.17 8.79
CA SER A 5 -7.82 10.26 8.07
C SER A 5 -6.30 10.06 7.97
N ILE A 6 -5.65 9.58 9.03
CA ILE A 6 -4.21 9.27 8.99
C ILE A 6 -3.92 8.21 7.92
N GLY A 7 -4.71 7.13 7.87
CA GLY A 7 -4.57 6.07 6.87
C GLY A 7 -4.72 6.59 5.45
N LEU A 8 -5.73 7.42 5.20
CA LEU A 8 -5.94 8.06 3.89
C LEU A 8 -4.78 8.97 3.47
N ILE A 9 -4.21 9.75 4.40
CA ILE A 9 -3.04 10.59 4.11
C ILE A 9 -1.85 9.72 3.71
N ILE A 10 -1.59 8.61 4.41
CA ILE A 10 -0.50 7.69 4.07
C ILE A 10 -0.72 7.09 2.66
N ILE A 11 -1.95 6.68 2.34
CA ILE A 11 -2.31 6.17 1.00
C ILE A 11 -2.10 7.25 -0.06
N ALA A 12 -2.49 8.49 0.21
CA ALA A 12 -2.29 9.61 -0.71
C ALA A 12 -0.79 9.86 -0.97
N ILE A 13 0.04 9.85 0.09
CA ILE A 13 1.50 9.97 -0.03
C ILE A 13 2.07 8.81 -0.87
N ALA A 14 1.60 7.57 -0.67
CA ALA A 14 2.01 6.44 -1.48
C ALA A 14 1.74 6.70 -2.97
N TRP A 15 0.52 7.12 -3.32
CA TRP A 15 0.18 7.46 -4.71
C TRP A 15 1.00 8.60 -5.28
N ILE A 16 1.32 9.64 -4.49
CA ILE A 16 2.21 10.72 -4.90
C ILE A 16 3.61 10.18 -5.25
N ILE A 17 4.15 9.26 -4.43
CA ILE A 17 5.44 8.60 -4.72
C ILE A 17 5.34 7.85 -6.05
N GLN A 18 4.32 7.01 -6.25
CA GLN A 18 4.19 6.25 -7.49
C GLN A 18 4.01 7.15 -8.72
N LEU A 19 3.21 8.21 -8.60
CA LEU A 19 2.98 9.18 -9.66
C LEU A 19 4.29 9.85 -10.10
N PHE A 20 5.11 10.28 -9.14
CA PHE A 20 6.42 10.88 -9.44
C PHE A 20 7.36 9.92 -10.19
N TYR A 21 7.33 8.62 -9.87
CA TYR A 21 8.11 7.61 -10.56
C TYR A 21 7.59 7.34 -11.98
N VAL A 22 6.26 7.32 -12.17
CA VAL A 22 5.65 7.22 -13.49
C VAL A 22 6.07 8.40 -14.38
N PHE A 23 6.05 9.63 -13.85
CA PHE A 23 6.54 10.81 -14.58
C PHE A 23 8.02 10.75 -14.95
N LYS A 24 8.84 10.00 -14.20
CA LYS A 24 10.24 9.71 -14.52
C LYS A 24 10.42 8.55 -15.50
N ASN A 25 9.37 8.16 -16.23
CA ASN A 25 9.34 7.00 -17.13
C ASN A 25 9.68 5.65 -16.46
N LYS A 26 9.64 5.56 -15.12
CA LYS A 26 9.78 4.29 -14.41
C LYS A 26 8.40 3.62 -14.35
N LYS A 27 8.10 2.82 -15.37
CA LYS A 27 6.83 2.08 -15.51
C LYS A 27 6.68 0.94 -14.49
N GLU A 28 7.76 0.56 -13.81
CA GLU A 28 7.73 -0.47 -12.76
C GLU A 28 7.12 0.08 -11.47
N ILE A 29 6.23 -0.71 -10.86
CA ILE A 29 5.69 -0.43 -9.52
C ILE A 29 6.83 -0.38 -8.52
N GLN A 30 6.94 0.73 -7.78
CA GLN A 30 7.98 0.86 -6.78
C GLN A 30 7.65 0.03 -5.53
N PRO A 31 8.58 -0.78 -5.02
CA PRO A 31 8.36 -1.51 -3.76
C PRO A 31 7.99 -0.57 -2.60
N LEU A 32 8.57 0.63 -2.58
CA LEU A 32 8.29 1.64 -1.58
C LEU A 32 6.82 2.09 -1.63
N PHE A 33 6.24 2.26 -2.82
CA PHE A 33 4.82 2.57 -2.98
C PHE A 33 3.96 1.49 -2.33
N VAL A 34 4.24 0.21 -2.62
CA VAL A 34 3.44 -0.91 -2.10
C VAL A 34 3.52 -0.99 -0.56
N ILE A 35 4.69 -0.71 0.02
CA ILE A 35 4.89 -0.66 1.47
C ILE A 35 4.05 0.45 2.10
N PHE A 36 4.16 1.69 1.62
CA PHE A 36 3.37 2.81 2.16
C PHE A 36 1.88 2.59 1.97
N TYR A 37 1.48 2.10 0.80
CA TYR A 37 0.09 1.78 0.51
C TYR A 37 -0.47 0.76 1.50
N MET A 38 0.24 -0.36 1.71
CA MET A 38 -0.17 -1.40 2.66
C MET A 38 -0.28 -0.85 4.10
N LEU A 39 0.70 -0.07 4.56
CA LEU A 39 0.66 0.56 5.88
C LEU A 39 -0.54 1.50 6.03
N GLY A 40 -0.81 2.32 5.00
CA GLY A 40 -1.95 3.22 5.00
C GLY A 40 -3.29 2.46 5.07
N VAL A 41 -3.42 1.35 4.34
CA VAL A 41 -4.61 0.48 4.40
C VAL A 41 -4.75 -0.18 5.77
N ILE A 42 -3.67 -0.64 6.40
CA ILE A 42 -3.71 -1.20 7.77
C ILE A 42 -4.20 -0.15 8.76
N VAL A 43 -3.65 1.07 8.71
CA VAL A 43 -4.07 2.17 9.59
C VAL A 43 -5.54 2.52 9.34
N LEU A 44 -5.97 2.59 8.07
CA LEU A 44 -7.37 2.80 7.69
C LEU A 44 -8.28 1.72 8.29
N MET A 45 -7.93 0.44 8.15
CA MET A 45 -8.65 -0.70 8.74
C MET A 45 -8.79 -0.57 10.25
N THR A 46 -7.71 -0.21 10.94
CA THR A 46 -7.76 -0.02 12.40
C THR A 46 -8.68 1.12 12.80
N GLY A 47 -8.68 2.23 12.05
CA GLY A 47 -9.60 3.35 12.28
C GLY A 47 -11.07 2.95 12.11
N ILE A 48 -11.39 2.26 11.02
CA ILE A 48 -12.75 1.75 10.75
C ILE A 48 -13.18 0.77 11.84
N TYR A 49 -12.32 -0.19 12.20
CA TYR A 49 -12.63 -1.18 13.22
C TYR A 49 -12.88 -0.55 14.60
N LEU A 50 -12.10 0.47 14.98
CA LEU A 50 -12.31 1.17 16.24
C LEU A 50 -13.67 1.90 16.28
N ALA A 51 -14.11 2.44 15.14
CA ALA A 51 -15.37 3.18 15.02
C ALA A 51 -16.61 2.28 14.93
N SER A 52 -16.55 1.20 14.12
CA SER A 52 -17.72 0.38 13.79
C SER A 52 -17.68 -1.04 14.36
N LYS A 53 -16.56 -1.46 14.96
CA LYS A 53 -16.27 -2.86 15.37
C LYS A 53 -16.39 -3.87 14.23
N THR A 54 -16.35 -3.39 12.99
CA THR A 54 -16.37 -4.24 11.79
C THR A 54 -15.11 -4.02 10.98
N ILE A 55 -14.63 -5.10 10.37
CA ILE A 55 -13.58 -5.05 9.34
C ILE A 55 -14.27 -5.40 8.04
N SER A 56 -14.15 -4.54 7.02
CA SER A 56 -14.65 -4.88 5.71
C SER A 56 -13.70 -5.83 4.99
N TYR A 57 -14.29 -6.75 4.22
CA TYR A 57 -13.58 -7.77 3.47
C TYR A 57 -12.65 -7.16 2.40
N TYR A 58 -13.02 -5.98 1.88
CA TYR A 58 -12.28 -5.31 0.80
C TYR A 58 -10.91 -4.82 1.25
N GLU A 59 -10.79 -4.29 2.46
CA GLU A 59 -9.52 -3.81 3.00
C GLU A 59 -8.59 -4.98 3.33
N LEU A 60 -9.15 -6.07 3.87
CA LEU A 60 -8.39 -7.31 4.10
C LEU A 60 -7.83 -7.84 2.77
N LEU A 61 -8.67 -7.92 1.73
CA LEU A 61 -8.27 -8.35 0.40
C LEU A 61 -7.20 -7.42 -0.19
N THR A 62 -7.31 -6.11 0.05
CA THR A 62 -6.33 -5.11 -0.39
C THR A 62 -4.96 -5.31 0.26
N VAL A 63 -4.90 -5.62 1.56
CA VAL A 63 -3.65 -5.93 2.27
C VAL A 63 -3.03 -7.22 1.70
N ILE A 64 -3.82 -8.27 1.50
CA ILE A 64 -3.35 -9.55 0.92
C ILE A 64 -2.81 -9.32 -0.49
N ALA A 65 -3.55 -8.62 -1.35
CA ALA A 65 -3.11 -8.32 -2.70
C ALA A 65 -1.80 -7.51 -2.72
N SER A 66 -1.69 -6.50 -1.84
CA SER A 66 -0.47 -5.71 -1.69
C SER A 66 0.74 -6.57 -1.27
N ALA A 67 0.52 -7.55 -0.39
CA ALA A 67 1.58 -8.47 0.07
C ALA A 67 2.06 -9.39 -1.07
N LEU A 68 1.13 -9.90 -1.89
CA LEU A 68 1.46 -10.71 -3.06
C LEU A 68 2.26 -9.91 -4.09
N VAL A 69 1.85 -8.67 -4.36
CA VAL A 69 2.57 -7.76 -5.26
C VAL A 69 3.98 -7.51 -4.73
N LEU A 70 4.12 -7.20 -3.43
CA LEU A 70 5.42 -6.97 -2.81
C LEU A 70 6.32 -8.21 -2.92
N GLY A 71 5.80 -9.40 -2.61
CA GLY A 71 6.51 -10.67 -2.75
C GLY A 71 7.01 -10.92 -4.16
N LYS A 72 6.17 -10.67 -5.18
CA LYS A 72 6.56 -10.77 -6.59
C LYS A 72 7.66 -9.77 -6.96
N LEU A 73 7.58 -8.52 -6.50
CA LEU A 73 8.61 -7.51 -6.76
C LEU A 73 9.95 -7.91 -6.15
N TYR A 74 9.96 -8.45 -4.93
CA TYR A 74 11.18 -8.97 -4.30
C TYR A 74 11.79 -10.15 -5.07
N TRP A 75 10.96 -11.08 -5.54
CA TRP A 75 11.42 -12.23 -6.33
C TRP A 75 12.06 -11.78 -7.67
N LEU A 76 11.41 -10.86 -8.39
CA LEU A 76 11.95 -10.31 -9.64
C LEU A 76 13.27 -9.57 -9.42
N LYS A 77 13.37 -8.75 -8.37
CA LYS A 77 14.62 -8.04 -8.03
C LYS A 77 15.76 -9.00 -7.68
N LYS A 78 15.45 -10.15 -7.06
CA LYS A 78 16.42 -11.20 -6.76
C LYS A 78 16.86 -11.95 -8.02
N SER A 79 15.94 -12.22 -8.94
CA SER A 79 16.24 -12.89 -10.22
C SER A 79 17.12 -12.05 -11.13
N LYS A 80 16.96 -10.72 -11.16
CA LYS A 80 17.75 -9.80 -12.00
C LYS A 80 19.20 -9.59 -11.51
N LYS A 81 19.53 -10.07 -10.31
CA LYS A 81 20.86 -9.97 -9.68
C LYS A 81 21.71 -11.24 -9.82
N ARG A 82 21.12 -12.34 -10.30
CA ARG A 82 21.83 -13.59 -10.64
C ARG A 82 22.15 -13.58 -12.13
#